data_AF-A0A640XPR4-F1
#
_entry.id   AF-A0A640XPR4-F1
#
_cell.length_a   1.000
_cell.length_b   1.000
_cell.length_c   1.000
_cell.angle_alpha   90.00
_cell.angle_beta   90.00
_cell.angle_gamma   90.00
#
_symmetry.space_group_name_H-M   'P 1'
#
loop_
_entity.id
_entity.type
_entity.pdbx_description
1 polymer ?
#
loop_
_entity_poly.entity_id
_entity_poly.type
_entity_poly.pdbx_seq_one_letter_code
_entity_poly.pdbx_strand_id
1 'polypeptide(L)'
;MLEIEKKKHPQVEFIYSNNIGADERIALIAADRIHEVLTEKQYGNRDRIEQPQAIVDESFEIINKLVDLESMPELHRPIIQRAIHATGDTEYAYNLIFHPKAVDAGIRSIKSGKNIITDVNMVKAGITSGPVEKFGGKIVCKISDKSVIDEAKRQGKTRAIVAMQQSTDDMKGGIVVIGNAPTALFELIDLIKRGLAQPALVVGIPVGFVGAVEAKHALKDISIPYITNTNRKGGSAVAVSIVNAIIKLAKEY
;
A
#
# COMPACT_ATOMS: atom_id res chain seq x y z
N MET A 1 -3.93 20.06 58.81
CA MET A 1 -3.54 18.81 59.49
C MET A 1 -2.03 18.78 59.75
N LEU A 2 -1.15 18.98 58.76
CA LEU A 2 0.32 18.96 58.96
C LEU A 2 0.85 20.10 59.85
N GLU A 3 0.33 21.32 59.71
CA GLU A 3 0.71 22.47 60.56
C GLU A 3 0.35 22.27 62.04
N ILE A 4 -0.63 21.40 62.34
CA ILE A 4 -1.01 21.03 63.70
C ILE A 4 0.03 20.05 64.27
N GLU A 5 0.52 19.12 63.46
CA GLU A 5 1.53 18.13 63.87
C GLU A 5 2.94 18.73 63.99
N LYS A 6 3.31 19.70 63.14
CA LYS A 6 4.53 20.50 63.30
C LYS A 6 4.60 21.22 64.65
N LYS A 7 3.46 21.71 65.16
CA LYS A 7 3.39 22.35 66.47
C LYS A 7 3.56 21.38 67.64
N LYS A 8 3.17 20.11 67.49
CA LYS A 8 3.33 19.08 68.52
C LYS A 8 4.74 18.49 68.57
N HIS A 9 5.45 18.50 67.45
CA HIS A 9 6.76 17.88 67.30
C HIS A 9 7.79 18.87 66.71
N PRO A 10 8.15 19.94 67.43
CA PRO A 10 9.02 21.00 66.93
C PRO A 10 10.46 20.54 66.61
N GLN A 11 10.86 19.38 67.13
CA GLN A 11 12.16 18.74 66.89
C GLN A 11 12.21 17.88 65.62
N VAL A 12 11.08 17.68 64.93
CA VAL A 12 10.99 16.85 63.73
C VAL A 12 10.95 17.76 62.50
N GLU A 13 11.90 17.55 61.58
CA GLU A 13 11.91 18.23 60.30
C GLU A 13 10.90 17.56 59.34
N PHE A 14 9.90 18.33 58.90
CA PHE A 14 8.90 17.86 57.93
C PHE A 14 9.30 18.30 56.52
N ILE A 15 9.73 17.34 55.70
CA ILE A 15 10.12 17.58 54.31
C ILE A 15 8.96 17.20 53.38
N TYR A 16 8.57 18.11 52.49
CA TYR A 16 7.64 17.80 51.39
C TYR A 16 8.42 17.23 50.21
N SER A 17 7.98 16.11 49.64
CA SER A 17 8.40 15.76 48.28
C SER A 17 7.64 16.62 47.26
N ASN A 18 8.24 16.83 46.08
CA ASN A 18 7.51 17.44 44.97
C ASN A 18 6.24 16.62 44.64
N ASN A 19 5.18 17.31 44.22
CA ASN A 19 3.97 16.67 43.70
C ASN A 19 4.38 15.75 42.53
N ILE A 20 3.85 14.52 42.47
CA ILE A 20 4.22 13.51 41.47
C ILE A 20 3.85 13.96 40.03
N GLY A 21 3.08 15.06 39.89
CA GLY A 21 2.75 15.65 38.59
C GLY A 21 1.83 14.74 37.77
N ALA A 22 1.37 15.25 36.63
CA ALA A 22 0.71 14.39 35.65
C ALA A 22 1.79 13.50 35.00
N ASP A 23 1.88 12.25 35.42
CA ASP A 23 2.71 11.26 34.73
C ASP A 23 2.17 11.11 33.29
N GLU A 24 3.04 11.21 32.29
CA GLU A 24 2.67 11.10 30.87
C GLU A 24 1.91 9.80 30.57
N ARG A 25 2.14 8.74 31.34
CA ARG A 25 1.42 7.47 31.23
C ARG A 25 -0.04 7.59 31.66
N ILE A 26 -0.36 8.44 32.63
CA ILE A 26 -1.74 8.72 33.04
C ILE A 26 -2.48 9.49 31.94
N ALA A 27 -1.80 10.43 31.28
CA ALA A 27 -2.36 11.15 30.14
C ALA A 27 -2.63 10.22 28.94
N LEU A 28 -1.72 9.28 28.67
CA LEU A 28 -1.89 8.25 27.63
C LEU A 28 -3.09 7.33 27.94
N ILE A 29 -3.20 6.82 29.17
CA ILE A 29 -4.33 5.97 29.58
C ILE A 29 -5.66 6.74 29.47
N ALA A 30 -5.68 8.02 29.86
CA ALA A 30 -6.87 8.86 29.73
C ALA A 30 -7.24 9.09 28.25
N ALA A 31 -6.26 9.33 27.38
CA ALA A 31 -6.47 9.45 25.94
C ALA A 31 -7.02 8.17 25.33
N ASP A 32 -6.46 7.00 25.69
CA ASP A 32 -6.95 5.69 25.24
C ASP A 32 -8.39 5.45 25.68
N ARG A 33 -8.72 5.76 26.94
CA ARG A 33 -10.09 5.56 27.48
C ARG A 33 -11.10 6.51 26.84
N ILE A 34 -10.71 7.75 26.55
CA ILE A 34 -11.54 8.70 25.79
C ILE A 34 -11.77 8.15 24.37
N HIS A 35 -10.72 7.66 23.71
CA HIS A 35 -10.84 7.09 22.37
C HIS A 35 -11.76 5.87 22.31
N GLU A 36 -11.67 4.98 23.31
CA GLU A 36 -12.56 3.82 23.45
C GLU A 36 -14.03 4.23 23.56
N VAL A 37 -14.36 5.17 24.45
CA VAL A 37 -15.73 5.66 24.63
C VAL A 37 -16.25 6.39 23.39
N LEU A 38 -15.40 7.17 22.71
CA LEU A 38 -15.77 7.81 21.44
C LEU A 38 -16.03 6.77 20.34
N THR A 39 -15.22 5.72 20.29
CA THR A 39 -15.38 4.59 19.35
C THR A 39 -16.66 3.82 19.64
N GLU A 40 -16.96 3.51 20.90
CA GLU A 40 -18.23 2.88 21.29
C GLU A 40 -19.44 3.76 20.96
N LYS A 41 -19.36 5.07 21.15
CA LYS A 41 -20.45 5.98 20.73
C LYS A 41 -20.61 6.05 19.22
N GLN A 42 -19.52 5.95 18.47
CA GLN A 42 -19.52 6.08 17.01
C GLN A 42 -19.87 4.76 16.30
N TYR A 43 -19.52 3.61 16.89
CA TYR A 43 -19.60 2.28 16.27
C TYR A 43 -20.31 1.22 17.12
N GLY A 44 -20.57 1.45 18.41
CA GLY A 44 -21.01 0.45 19.38
C GLY A 44 -22.50 0.08 19.34
N ASN A 45 -23.27 0.58 18.37
CA ASN A 45 -24.69 0.23 18.24
C ASN A 45 -25.17 0.22 16.78
N ARG A 46 -24.38 -0.37 15.88
CA ARG A 46 -24.84 -0.69 14.51
C ARG A 46 -25.12 -2.18 14.42
N ASP A 47 -26.24 -2.54 13.81
CA ASP A 47 -26.49 -3.92 13.42
C ASP A 47 -25.33 -4.40 12.54
N ARG A 48 -24.76 -5.55 12.89
CA ARG A 48 -23.62 -6.11 12.16
C ARG A 48 -24.07 -6.47 10.75
N ILE A 49 -23.57 -5.77 9.75
CA ILE A 49 -23.74 -6.18 8.36
C ILE A 49 -22.88 -7.42 8.12
N GLU A 50 -23.49 -8.51 7.68
CA GLU A 50 -22.80 -9.78 7.40
C GLU A 50 -22.62 -10.05 5.90
N GLN A 51 -23.36 -9.33 5.04
CA GLN A 51 -23.31 -9.51 3.60
C GLN A 51 -22.07 -8.81 3.01
N PRO A 52 -21.15 -9.53 2.34
CA PRO A 52 -19.89 -8.95 1.87
C PRO A 52 -20.05 -7.73 0.96
N GLN A 53 -21.03 -7.76 0.05
CA GLN A 53 -21.26 -6.66 -0.87
C GLN A 53 -21.78 -5.41 -0.14
N ALA A 54 -22.71 -5.58 0.80
CA ALA A 54 -23.25 -4.47 1.59
C ALA A 54 -22.16 -3.80 2.45
N ILE A 55 -21.22 -4.57 3.02
CA ILE A 55 -20.07 -4.02 3.76
C ILE A 55 -19.19 -3.16 2.85
N VAL A 56 -18.93 -3.65 1.63
CA VAL A 56 -18.12 -2.92 0.65
C VAL A 56 -18.81 -1.63 0.21
N ASP A 57 -20.12 -1.68 -0.03
CA ASP A 57 -20.91 -0.53 -0.46
C ASP A 57 -20.98 0.53 0.65
N GLU A 58 -21.24 0.15 1.90
CA GLU A 58 -21.20 1.08 3.04
C GLU A 58 -19.80 1.69 3.22
N SER A 59 -18.74 0.88 3.10
CA SER A 59 -17.36 1.37 3.17
C SER A 59 -17.08 2.42 2.09
N PHE A 60 -17.63 2.22 0.89
CA PHE A 60 -17.48 3.13 -0.24
C PHE A 60 -18.23 4.44 -0.03
N GLU A 61 -19.45 4.37 0.51
CA GLU A 61 -20.19 5.57 0.90
C GLU A 61 -19.46 6.39 1.97
N ILE A 62 -18.83 5.72 2.94
CA ILE A 62 -18.00 6.38 3.96
C ILE A 62 -16.81 7.07 3.30
N ILE A 63 -16.09 6.39 2.40
CA ILE A 63 -14.93 6.98 1.71
C ILE A 63 -15.34 8.22 0.90
N ASN A 64 -16.47 8.17 0.19
CA ASN A 64 -16.99 9.30 -0.60
C ASN A 64 -17.35 10.53 0.26
N LYS A 65 -17.65 10.33 1.55
CA LYS A 65 -17.91 11.42 2.51
C LYS A 65 -16.61 12.01 3.09
N LEU A 66 -15.52 11.23 3.09
CA LEU A 66 -14.23 11.63 3.64
C LEU A 66 -13.30 12.29 2.62
N VAL A 67 -13.50 11.99 1.34
CA VAL A 67 -12.63 12.43 0.24
C VAL A 67 -13.49 12.88 -0.94
N ASP A 68 -13.16 14.03 -1.51
CA ASP A 68 -13.74 14.49 -2.79
C ASP A 68 -13.12 13.69 -3.96
N LEU A 69 -13.71 12.54 -4.26
CA LEU A 69 -13.34 11.74 -5.42
C LEU A 69 -13.92 12.30 -6.73
N GLU A 70 -14.97 13.13 -6.67
CA GLU A 70 -15.63 13.68 -7.86
C GLU A 70 -14.73 14.70 -8.57
N SER A 71 -13.84 15.39 -7.86
CA SER A 71 -12.84 16.25 -8.48
C SER A 71 -11.73 15.50 -9.22
N MET A 72 -11.63 14.17 -9.08
CA MET A 72 -10.56 13.36 -9.67
C MET A 72 -10.94 12.85 -11.07
N PRO A 73 -9.96 12.54 -11.95
CA PRO A 73 -10.24 11.94 -13.25
C PRO A 73 -11.01 10.62 -13.13
N GLU A 74 -12.03 10.44 -13.97
CA GLU A 74 -13.00 9.32 -13.89
C GLU A 74 -12.34 7.94 -13.75
N LEU A 75 -11.34 7.64 -14.59
CA LEU A 75 -10.62 6.36 -14.58
C LEU A 75 -9.72 6.18 -13.35
N HIS A 76 -9.35 7.25 -12.66
CA HIS A 76 -8.52 7.19 -11.45
C HIS A 76 -9.36 6.95 -10.20
N ARG A 77 -10.60 7.48 -10.15
CA ARG A 77 -11.52 7.38 -9.00
C ARG A 77 -11.65 5.97 -8.43
N PRO A 78 -12.01 4.93 -9.20
CA PRO A 78 -12.19 3.58 -8.65
C PRO A 78 -10.89 2.96 -8.13
N ILE A 79 -9.74 3.38 -8.68
CA ILE A 79 -8.42 2.91 -8.23
C ILE A 79 -8.07 3.55 -6.89
N ILE A 80 -8.24 4.87 -6.77
CA ILE A 80 -7.98 5.62 -5.53
C ILE A 80 -8.90 5.14 -4.41
N GLN A 81 -10.20 5.02 -4.68
CA GLN A 81 -11.18 4.52 -3.72
C GLN A 81 -10.81 3.11 -3.20
N ARG A 82 -10.33 2.23 -4.08
CA ARG A 82 -9.89 0.88 -3.68
C ARG A 82 -8.59 0.87 -2.89
N ALA A 83 -7.65 1.77 -3.16
CA ALA A 83 -6.46 1.94 -2.34
C ALA A 83 -6.80 2.39 -0.91
N ILE A 84 -7.72 3.36 -0.77
CA ILE A 84 -8.21 3.83 0.53
C ILE A 84 -8.93 2.69 1.25
N HIS A 85 -9.85 1.98 0.59
CA HIS A 85 -10.58 0.87 1.19
C HIS A 85 -9.65 -0.26 1.66
N ALA A 86 -8.62 -0.59 0.89
CA ALA A 86 -7.68 -1.65 1.23
C ALA A 86 -6.77 -1.31 2.42
N THR A 87 -6.69 -0.03 2.83
CA THR A 87 -5.75 0.44 3.84
C THR A 87 -6.37 1.19 5.01
N GLY A 88 -7.60 1.68 4.86
CA GLY A 88 -8.21 2.64 5.77
C GLY A 88 -7.57 4.04 5.72
N ASP A 89 -6.70 4.32 4.73
CA ASP A 89 -5.87 5.52 4.69
C ASP A 89 -6.32 6.46 3.57
N THR A 90 -6.96 7.56 3.96
CA THR A 90 -7.47 8.57 3.02
C THR A 90 -6.36 9.35 2.33
N GLU A 91 -5.11 9.33 2.81
CA GLU A 91 -4.01 10.06 2.16
C GLU A 91 -3.69 9.55 0.75
N TYR A 92 -4.08 8.32 0.40
CA TYR A 92 -3.93 7.79 -0.96
C TYR A 92 -4.72 8.61 -2.01
N ALA A 93 -5.71 9.39 -1.57
CA ALA A 93 -6.38 10.39 -2.40
C ALA A 93 -5.43 11.43 -2.99
N TYR A 94 -4.39 11.80 -2.25
CA TYR A 94 -3.55 12.96 -2.53
C TYR A 94 -2.12 12.59 -2.92
N ASN A 95 -1.67 11.38 -2.58
CA ASN A 95 -0.29 10.95 -2.79
C ASN A 95 -0.08 10.01 -3.97
N LEU A 96 -1.15 9.41 -4.53
CA LEU A 96 -1.05 8.57 -5.72
C LEU A 96 -0.76 9.42 -6.96
N ILE A 97 0.21 8.97 -7.75
CA ILE A 97 0.62 9.59 -9.01
C ILE A 97 0.32 8.62 -10.13
N PHE A 98 -0.37 9.12 -11.15
CA PHE A 98 -0.71 8.38 -12.35
C PHE A 98 -0.02 9.02 -13.54
N HIS A 99 0.73 8.24 -14.30
CA HIS A 99 1.12 8.65 -15.64
C HIS A 99 -0.16 8.82 -16.50
N PRO A 100 -0.27 9.84 -17.38
CA PRO A 100 -1.51 10.14 -18.11
C PRO A 100 -2.10 8.97 -18.91
N LYS A 101 -1.26 8.03 -19.35
CA LYS A 101 -1.64 6.83 -20.11
C LYS A 101 -1.76 5.56 -19.26
N ALA A 102 -1.58 5.64 -17.94
CA ALA A 102 -1.39 4.47 -17.07
C ALA A 102 -2.60 3.53 -17.09
N VAL A 103 -3.79 4.07 -16.80
CA VAL A 103 -5.00 3.25 -16.67
C VAL A 103 -5.37 2.63 -18.01
N ASP A 104 -5.37 3.42 -19.09
CA ASP A 104 -5.64 2.92 -20.44
C ASP A 104 -4.63 1.86 -20.90
N ALA A 105 -3.34 2.05 -20.59
CA ALA A 105 -2.31 1.07 -20.91
C ALA A 105 -2.52 -0.25 -20.16
N GLY A 106 -2.91 -0.17 -18.88
CA GLY A 106 -3.26 -1.34 -18.08
C GLY A 106 -4.47 -2.09 -18.63
N ILE A 107 -5.56 -1.37 -18.95
CA ILE A 107 -6.77 -1.95 -19.56
C ILE A 107 -6.42 -2.66 -20.87
N ARG A 108 -5.71 -1.97 -21.79
CA ARG A 108 -5.30 -2.57 -23.08
C ARG A 108 -4.40 -3.79 -22.89
N SER A 109 -3.46 -3.74 -21.95
CA SER A 109 -2.55 -4.85 -21.67
C SER A 109 -3.32 -6.10 -21.24
N ILE A 110 -4.26 -5.96 -20.30
CA ILE A 110 -5.11 -7.06 -19.82
C ILE A 110 -5.97 -7.61 -20.94
N LYS A 111 -6.70 -6.75 -21.68
CA LYS A 111 -7.57 -7.18 -22.79
C LYS A 111 -6.80 -7.86 -23.93
N SER A 112 -5.52 -7.55 -24.08
CA SER A 112 -4.62 -8.19 -25.08
C SER A 112 -3.99 -9.49 -24.58
N GLY A 113 -4.45 -10.04 -23.45
CA GLY A 113 -3.97 -11.30 -22.90
C GLY A 113 -2.52 -11.27 -22.42
N LYS A 114 -2.03 -10.10 -21.98
CA LYS A 114 -0.66 -9.96 -21.50
C LYS A 114 -0.53 -10.37 -20.03
N ASN A 115 0.68 -10.75 -19.66
CA ASN A 115 0.98 -11.24 -18.30
C ASN A 115 1.02 -10.10 -17.28
N ILE A 116 0.77 -10.45 -16.02
CA ILE A 116 1.01 -9.61 -14.86
C ILE A 116 2.16 -10.22 -14.06
N ILE A 117 3.24 -9.47 -13.88
CA ILE A 117 4.47 -9.93 -13.20
C ILE A 117 4.52 -9.23 -11.85
N THR A 118 4.76 -9.98 -10.78
CA THR A 118 4.79 -9.43 -9.42
C THR A 118 6.13 -9.66 -8.75
N ASP A 119 6.54 -8.75 -7.87
CA ASP A 119 7.80 -8.87 -7.11
C ASP A 119 7.73 -9.91 -5.97
N VAL A 120 6.57 -10.11 -5.35
CA VAL A 120 6.38 -11.06 -4.25
C VAL A 120 5.09 -11.87 -4.37
N ASN A 121 5.07 -13.08 -3.79
CA ASN A 121 3.92 -13.99 -3.84
C ASN A 121 2.66 -13.40 -3.20
N MET A 122 2.80 -12.53 -2.20
CA MET A 122 1.65 -11.88 -1.57
C MET A 122 0.88 -11.01 -2.57
N VAL A 123 1.58 -10.31 -3.48
CA VAL A 123 0.94 -9.53 -4.54
C VAL A 123 0.26 -10.47 -5.53
N LYS A 124 0.96 -11.53 -5.98
CA LYS A 124 0.37 -12.55 -6.87
C LYS A 124 -0.91 -13.16 -6.29
N ALA A 125 -0.91 -13.50 -5.01
CA ALA A 125 -2.04 -14.15 -4.35
C ALA A 125 -3.27 -13.23 -4.20
N GLY A 126 -3.07 -11.91 -4.12
CA GLY A 126 -4.17 -10.95 -3.99
C GLY A 126 -4.81 -10.53 -5.31
N ILE A 127 -4.14 -10.73 -6.44
CA ILE A 127 -4.67 -10.37 -7.76
C ILE A 127 -5.74 -11.37 -8.19
N THR A 128 -6.87 -10.87 -8.65
CA THR A 128 -8.00 -11.71 -9.11
C THR A 128 -7.65 -12.36 -10.45
N SER A 129 -7.29 -13.65 -10.44
CA SER A 129 -6.74 -14.33 -11.61
C SER A 129 -7.78 -14.63 -12.71
N GLY A 130 -9.02 -14.93 -12.34
CA GLY A 130 -10.05 -15.37 -13.28
C GLY A 130 -10.25 -14.45 -14.51
N PRO A 131 -10.41 -13.12 -14.34
CA PRO A 131 -10.49 -12.21 -15.48
C PRO A 131 -9.21 -12.16 -16.33
N VAL A 132 -8.03 -12.19 -15.70
CA VAL A 132 -6.74 -12.15 -16.41
C VAL A 132 -6.58 -13.40 -17.30
N GLU A 133 -6.90 -14.57 -16.74
CA GLU A 133 -6.88 -15.85 -17.45
C GLU A 133 -7.90 -15.90 -18.58
N LYS A 134 -9.10 -15.33 -18.38
CA LYS A 134 -10.13 -15.22 -19.44
C LYS A 134 -9.67 -14.42 -20.66
N PHE A 135 -8.83 -13.42 -20.48
CA PHE A 135 -8.22 -12.68 -21.59
C PHE A 135 -6.95 -13.37 -22.15
N GLY A 136 -6.48 -14.46 -21.55
CA GLY A 136 -5.31 -15.24 -21.98
C GLY A 136 -4.00 -14.90 -21.27
N GLY A 137 -4.02 -13.97 -20.30
CA GLY A 137 -2.86 -13.60 -19.51
C GLY A 137 -2.60 -14.55 -18.34
N LYS A 138 -1.40 -14.45 -17.75
CA LYS A 138 -1.01 -15.18 -16.53
C LYS A 138 -0.49 -14.23 -15.47
N ILE A 139 -0.61 -14.61 -14.20
CA ILE A 139 0.02 -13.91 -13.08
C ILE A 139 1.29 -14.66 -12.66
N VAL A 140 2.45 -14.04 -12.86
CA VAL A 140 3.77 -14.64 -12.73
C VAL A 140 4.53 -14.00 -11.56
N CYS A 141 5.14 -14.85 -10.73
CA CYS A 141 6.02 -14.41 -9.64
C CYS A 141 7.13 -15.46 -9.51
N LYS A 142 8.37 -15.07 -9.80
CA LYS A 142 9.54 -15.98 -9.78
C LYS A 142 10.34 -15.92 -8.48
N ILE A 143 9.90 -15.13 -7.48
CA ILE A 143 10.67 -14.85 -6.25
C ILE A 143 11.06 -16.11 -5.46
N SER A 144 10.29 -17.19 -5.61
CA SER A 144 10.46 -18.48 -4.93
C SER A 144 11.05 -19.56 -5.83
N ASP A 145 11.35 -19.26 -7.10
CA ASP A 145 11.91 -20.24 -8.03
C ASP A 145 13.32 -20.62 -7.58
N LYS A 146 13.64 -21.91 -7.69
CA LYS A 146 14.96 -22.43 -7.30
C LYS A 146 16.10 -21.70 -8.04
N SER A 147 15.92 -21.45 -9.34
CA SER A 147 16.88 -20.70 -10.16
C SER A 147 17.11 -19.27 -9.65
N VAL A 148 16.08 -18.59 -9.16
CA VAL A 148 16.19 -17.24 -8.59
C VAL A 148 16.91 -17.28 -7.25
N ILE A 149 16.59 -18.25 -6.40
CA ILE A 149 17.20 -18.40 -5.06
C ILE A 149 18.70 -18.68 -5.20
N ASP A 150 19.08 -19.63 -6.04
CA ASP A 150 20.47 -20.04 -6.22
C ASP A 150 21.30 -18.92 -6.86
N GLU A 151 20.74 -18.24 -7.88
CA GLU A 151 21.41 -17.15 -8.56
C GLU A 151 21.54 -15.88 -7.70
N ALA A 152 20.53 -15.57 -6.87
CA ALA A 152 20.61 -14.47 -5.91
C ALA A 152 21.74 -14.67 -4.90
N LYS A 153 21.90 -15.90 -4.39
CA LYS A 153 23.03 -16.26 -3.51
C LYS A 153 24.36 -16.13 -4.24
N ARG A 154 24.44 -16.65 -5.48
CA ARG A 154 25.67 -16.62 -6.30
C ARG A 154 26.12 -15.19 -6.61
N GLN A 155 25.19 -14.28 -6.90
CA GLN A 155 25.49 -12.88 -7.21
C GLN A 155 25.62 -11.97 -5.98
N GLY A 156 25.27 -12.43 -4.77
CA GLY A 156 25.18 -11.58 -3.58
C GLY A 156 24.09 -10.50 -3.70
N LYS A 157 23.01 -10.77 -4.45
CA LYS A 157 21.89 -9.85 -4.68
C LYS A 157 20.62 -10.32 -3.99
N THR A 158 19.65 -9.42 -3.87
CA THR A 158 18.32 -9.82 -3.37
C THR A 158 17.61 -10.72 -4.38
N ARG A 159 16.78 -11.65 -3.89
CA ARG A 159 15.93 -12.49 -4.76
C ARG A 159 15.03 -11.66 -5.67
N ALA A 160 14.58 -10.49 -5.20
CA ALA A 160 13.67 -9.63 -5.94
C ALA A 160 14.35 -9.03 -7.20
N ILE A 161 15.63 -8.66 -7.09
CA ILE A 161 16.45 -8.25 -8.24
C ILE A 161 16.53 -9.38 -9.28
N VAL A 162 16.94 -10.57 -8.85
CA VAL A 162 17.13 -11.70 -9.76
C VAL A 162 15.80 -12.18 -10.36
N ALA A 163 14.71 -12.12 -9.61
CA ALA A 163 13.37 -12.43 -10.11
C ALA A 163 12.96 -11.50 -11.26
N MET A 164 13.25 -10.19 -11.16
CA MET A 164 12.98 -9.24 -12.24
C MET A 164 13.83 -9.55 -13.48
N GLN A 165 15.13 -9.79 -13.29
CA GLN A 165 16.04 -10.17 -14.38
C GLN A 165 15.56 -11.40 -15.14
N GLN A 166 15.16 -12.46 -14.42
CA GLN A 166 14.67 -13.71 -15.00
C GLN A 166 13.23 -13.62 -15.53
N SER A 167 12.52 -12.51 -15.32
CA SER A 167 11.13 -12.33 -15.79
C SER A 167 11.00 -11.39 -16.99
N THR A 168 12.10 -10.86 -17.52
CA THR A 168 12.13 -9.86 -18.61
C THR A 168 11.28 -10.25 -19.83
N ASP A 169 11.38 -11.50 -20.30
CA ASP A 169 10.58 -12.00 -21.42
C ASP A 169 9.07 -12.01 -21.11
N ASP A 170 8.70 -12.35 -19.88
CA ASP A 170 7.30 -12.38 -19.45
C ASP A 170 6.68 -10.97 -19.42
N MET A 171 7.50 -9.93 -19.20
CA MET A 171 7.06 -8.54 -19.05
C MET A 171 6.59 -7.88 -20.35
N LYS A 172 6.88 -8.45 -21.53
CA LYS A 172 6.67 -7.78 -22.82
C LYS A 172 5.20 -7.41 -23.07
N GLY A 173 4.92 -6.11 -23.01
CA GLY A 173 3.58 -5.55 -23.13
C GLY A 173 2.64 -5.86 -21.94
N GLY A 174 3.16 -6.50 -20.90
CA GLY A 174 2.43 -6.86 -19.67
C GLY A 174 2.39 -5.75 -18.64
N ILE A 175 1.92 -6.09 -17.45
CA ILE A 175 1.91 -5.21 -16.28
C ILE A 175 2.94 -5.72 -15.29
N VAL A 176 3.84 -4.86 -14.81
CA VAL A 176 4.76 -5.20 -13.72
C VAL A 176 4.31 -4.51 -12.44
N VAL A 177 4.17 -5.29 -11.37
CA VAL A 177 3.59 -4.87 -10.10
C VAL A 177 4.63 -5.07 -9.01
N ILE A 178 5.15 -3.97 -8.49
CA ILE A 178 6.12 -3.96 -7.39
C ILE A 178 5.40 -3.44 -6.14
N GLY A 179 4.98 -4.36 -5.27
CA GLY A 179 4.24 -4.03 -4.06
C GLY A 179 5.10 -3.99 -2.80
N ASN A 180 6.29 -4.60 -2.81
CA ASN A 180 7.06 -4.79 -1.58
C ASN A 180 8.52 -4.35 -1.68
N ALA A 181 9.26 -4.76 -2.70
CA ALA A 181 10.72 -4.61 -2.72
C ALA A 181 11.19 -3.38 -3.52
N PRO A 182 11.74 -2.32 -2.87
CA PRO A 182 12.33 -1.20 -3.60
C PRO A 182 13.44 -1.61 -4.55
N THR A 183 14.23 -2.63 -4.18
CA THR A 183 15.30 -3.17 -5.03
C THR A 183 14.78 -3.80 -6.33
N ALA A 184 13.58 -4.39 -6.32
CA ALA A 184 12.96 -4.88 -7.55
C ALA A 184 12.55 -3.72 -8.48
N LEU A 185 12.07 -2.61 -7.91
CA LEU A 185 11.70 -1.43 -8.69
C LEU A 185 12.94 -0.77 -9.33
N PHE A 186 14.03 -0.63 -8.57
CA PHE A 186 15.29 -0.13 -9.14
C PHE A 186 15.80 -1.02 -10.28
N GLU A 187 15.85 -2.34 -10.07
CA GLU A 187 16.29 -3.26 -11.12
C GLU A 187 15.40 -3.20 -12.36
N LEU A 188 14.07 -3.12 -12.17
CA LEU A 188 13.14 -2.98 -13.29
C LEU A 188 13.41 -1.69 -14.08
N ILE A 189 13.64 -0.56 -13.40
CA ILE A 189 13.98 0.71 -14.04
C ILE A 189 15.26 0.58 -14.86
N ASP A 190 16.29 -0.07 -14.33
CA ASP A 190 17.56 -0.31 -15.04
C ASP A 190 17.37 -1.21 -16.27
N LEU A 191 16.57 -2.27 -16.14
CA LEU A 191 16.23 -3.17 -17.26
C LEU A 191 15.46 -2.42 -18.36
N ILE A 192 14.54 -1.52 -18.00
CA ILE A 192 13.79 -0.68 -18.95
C ILE A 192 14.73 0.30 -19.65
N LYS A 193 15.60 1.01 -18.91
CA LYS A 193 16.57 1.96 -19.47
C LYS A 193 17.55 1.30 -20.45
N ARG A 194 17.89 0.03 -20.20
CA ARG A 194 18.74 -0.79 -21.08
C ARG A 194 17.99 -1.42 -22.26
N GLY A 195 16.67 -1.21 -22.36
CA GLY A 195 15.82 -1.79 -23.41
C GLY A 195 15.55 -3.29 -23.26
N LEU A 196 15.89 -3.89 -22.11
CA LEU A 196 15.73 -5.32 -21.82
C LEU A 196 14.33 -5.67 -21.31
N ALA A 197 13.62 -4.71 -20.72
CA ALA A 197 12.24 -4.87 -20.27
C ALA A 197 11.33 -3.83 -20.94
N GLN A 198 10.18 -4.26 -21.45
CA GLN A 198 9.20 -3.40 -22.12
C GLN A 198 7.76 -3.69 -21.64
N PRO A 199 7.45 -3.44 -20.36
CA PRO A 199 6.08 -3.53 -19.88
C PRO A 199 5.20 -2.42 -20.47
N ALA A 200 3.89 -2.66 -20.54
CA ALA A 200 2.91 -1.65 -20.90
C ALA A 200 2.57 -0.72 -19.74
N LEU A 201 2.67 -1.22 -18.50
CA LEU A 201 2.39 -0.48 -17.27
C LEU A 201 3.28 -0.98 -16.12
N VAL A 202 3.79 -0.06 -15.30
CA VAL A 202 4.45 -0.36 -14.03
C VAL A 202 3.62 0.18 -12.86
N VAL A 203 3.11 -0.71 -11.99
CA VAL A 203 2.54 -0.32 -10.70
C VAL A 203 3.65 -0.43 -9.65
N GLY A 204 4.33 0.68 -9.38
CA GLY A 204 5.47 0.74 -8.46
C GLY A 204 5.06 1.38 -7.13
N ILE A 205 4.61 0.56 -6.19
CA ILE A 205 4.15 0.99 -4.85
C ILE A 205 4.89 0.21 -3.75
N PRO A 206 6.24 0.09 -3.77
CA PRO A 206 6.93 -0.54 -2.66
C PRO A 206 6.75 0.30 -1.38
N VAL A 207 6.57 -0.40 -0.26
CA VAL A 207 6.61 0.16 1.09
C VAL A 207 8.01 0.03 1.65
N GLY A 208 8.47 1.00 2.43
CA GLY A 208 9.72 0.85 3.16
C GLY A 208 10.31 2.17 3.62
N PHE A 209 11.19 2.06 4.62
CA PHE A 209 11.93 3.20 5.15
C PHE A 209 13.26 3.43 4.44
N VAL A 210 13.71 2.47 3.63
CA VAL A 210 14.98 2.54 2.88
C VAL A 210 14.69 2.28 1.41
N GLY A 211 15.08 3.21 0.53
CA GLY A 211 15.04 3.05 -0.92
C GLY A 211 13.64 3.15 -1.57
N ALA A 212 12.56 3.10 -0.79
CA ALA A 212 11.20 3.10 -1.35
C ALA A 212 10.85 4.43 -2.01
N VAL A 213 11.14 5.56 -1.34
CA VAL A 213 10.85 6.90 -1.88
C VAL A 213 11.71 7.18 -3.10
N GLU A 214 12.98 6.81 -3.02
CA GLU A 214 13.98 6.99 -4.07
C GLU A 214 13.62 6.16 -5.32
N ALA A 215 13.22 4.90 -5.14
CA ALA A 215 12.80 4.05 -6.25
C ALA A 215 11.55 4.58 -6.95
N LYS A 216 10.57 5.07 -6.18
CA LYS A 216 9.34 5.67 -6.73
C LYS A 216 9.61 7.02 -7.40
N HIS A 217 10.58 7.77 -6.90
CA HIS A 217 11.05 8.97 -7.58
C HIS A 217 11.70 8.65 -8.92
N ALA A 218 12.62 7.69 -8.95
CA ALA A 218 13.30 7.25 -10.18
C ALA A 218 12.32 6.65 -11.21
N LEU A 219 11.22 6.04 -10.77
CA LEU A 219 10.17 5.53 -11.65
C LEU A 219 9.50 6.64 -12.47
N LYS A 220 9.45 7.88 -11.96
CA LYS A 220 8.81 8.99 -12.69
C LYS A 220 9.57 9.39 -13.95
N ASP A 221 10.85 9.04 -14.04
CA ASP A 221 11.75 9.43 -15.11
C ASP A 221 11.83 8.40 -16.26
N ILE A 222 11.04 7.31 -16.21
CA ILE A 222 11.01 6.31 -17.29
C ILE A 222 9.92 6.63 -18.32
N SER A 223 10.10 6.12 -19.53
CA SER A 223 9.16 6.32 -20.65
C SER A 223 7.90 5.44 -20.58
N ILE A 224 7.91 4.40 -19.73
CA ILE A 224 6.79 3.47 -19.57
C ILE A 224 5.72 4.07 -18.66
N PRO A 225 4.42 3.94 -19.01
CA PRO A 225 3.34 4.35 -18.11
C PRO A 225 3.47 3.71 -16.73
N TYR A 226 3.19 4.49 -15.68
CA TYR A 226 3.31 4.03 -14.31
C TYR A 226 2.19 4.53 -13.39
N ILE A 227 2.00 3.82 -12.27
CA ILE A 227 1.25 4.28 -11.09
C ILE A 227 2.17 4.13 -9.88
N THR A 228 2.32 5.21 -9.11
CA THR A 228 3.20 5.24 -7.93
C THR A 228 2.67 6.20 -6.86
N ASN A 229 3.44 6.46 -5.80
CA ASN A 229 3.15 7.52 -4.83
C ASN A 229 4.43 8.21 -4.33
N THR A 230 4.28 9.32 -3.60
CA THR A 230 5.39 10.22 -3.23
C THR A 230 6.13 9.86 -1.94
N ASN A 231 5.53 9.07 -1.06
CA ASN A 231 6.00 8.89 0.32
C ASN A 231 6.44 7.44 0.59
N ARG A 232 6.76 7.08 1.84
CA ARG A 232 7.18 5.71 2.20
C ARG A 232 6.06 4.66 2.19
N LYS A 233 4.79 5.08 2.13
CA LYS A 233 3.63 4.21 2.17
C LYS A 233 3.53 3.42 0.87
N GLY A 234 2.91 2.25 0.93
CA GLY A 234 2.71 1.36 -0.20
C GLY A 234 2.35 -0.02 0.31
N GLY A 235 2.85 -1.06 -0.34
CA GLY A 235 2.68 -2.43 0.13
C GLY A 235 1.83 -3.26 -0.82
N SER A 236 1.85 -4.58 -0.58
CA SER A 236 1.13 -5.55 -1.40
C SER A 236 -0.37 -5.25 -1.47
N ALA A 237 -1.00 -4.85 -0.36
CA ALA A 237 -2.44 -4.54 -0.34
C ALA A 237 -2.80 -3.40 -1.29
N VAL A 238 -2.01 -2.32 -1.31
CA VAL A 238 -2.22 -1.17 -2.19
C VAL A 238 -1.98 -1.57 -3.64
N ALA A 239 -0.86 -2.23 -3.93
CA ALA A 239 -0.52 -2.67 -5.29
C ALA A 239 -1.60 -3.61 -5.86
N VAL A 240 -2.08 -4.56 -5.05
CA VAL A 240 -3.19 -5.47 -5.40
C VAL A 240 -4.48 -4.68 -5.66
N SER A 241 -4.83 -3.72 -4.79
CA SER A 241 -6.05 -2.93 -4.95
C SER A 241 -6.07 -2.13 -6.25
N ILE A 242 -4.93 -1.55 -6.63
CA ILE A 242 -4.74 -0.80 -7.89
C ILE A 242 -4.95 -1.74 -9.08
N VAL A 243 -4.26 -2.89 -9.09
CA VAL A 243 -4.31 -3.84 -10.20
C VAL A 243 -5.71 -4.45 -10.33
N ASN A 244 -6.35 -4.83 -9.22
CA ASN A 244 -7.71 -5.37 -9.25
C ASN A 244 -8.74 -4.34 -9.72
N ALA A 245 -8.56 -3.05 -9.38
CA ALA A 245 -9.40 -1.98 -9.92
C ALA A 245 -9.23 -1.84 -11.45
N ILE A 246 -8.00 -1.91 -11.96
CA ILE A 246 -7.74 -1.90 -13.41
C ILE A 246 -8.32 -3.15 -14.09
N ILE A 247 -8.21 -4.33 -13.47
CA ILE A 247 -8.84 -5.57 -13.97
C ILE A 247 -10.37 -5.41 -14.04
N LYS A 248 -10.98 -4.78 -13.02
CA LYS A 248 -12.41 -4.50 -13.02
C LYS A 248 -12.79 -3.58 -14.18
N LEU A 249 -12.06 -2.47 -14.36
CA LEU A 249 -12.26 -1.56 -15.49
C LEU A 249 -12.11 -2.28 -16.84
N ALA A 250 -11.12 -3.16 -16.99
CA ALA A 250 -10.91 -3.92 -18.23
C ALA A 250 -12.04 -4.90 -18.58
N LYS A 251 -12.92 -5.23 -17.64
CA LYS A 251 -14.15 -6.01 -17.90
C LYS A 251 -15.33 -5.13 -18.30
N GLU A 252 -15.30 -3.86 -17.95
CA GLU A 252 -16.40 -2.91 -18.15
C GLU A 252 -16.24 -2.16 -19.49
N TYR A 253 -15.00 -1.94 -19.94
CA TYR A 253 -14.63 -1.32 -21.22
C TYR A 253 -14.11 -2.35 -22.22
#